data_AF-A0A2N1IHQ0-F1
#
_entry.id   AF-A0A2N1IHQ0-F1
#
_cell.length_a   1.000
_cell.length_b   1.000
_cell.length_c   1.000
_cell.angle_alpha   90.00
_cell.angle_beta   90.00
_cell.angle_gamma   90.00
#
_symmetry.space_group_name_H-M   'P 1'
#
loop_
_entity.id
_entity.type
_entity.pdbx_description
1 polymer ?
#
loop_
_entity_poly.entity_id
_entity_poly.type
_entity_poly.pdbx_seq_one_letter_code
_entity_poly.pdbx_strand_id
1 'polypeptide(L)'
;MSELFNLPRLSAAKIVSYALVFIASLLIFFISQVIQFYLGAYNLSTMYISFCAGFILFIPLVSLVLHPLLLNKAGKSETFHFSALLANIGLVCVVQFLCFLIWMTDAVALYSLYVDQHSFLAKVFDIQTKTKGDMTFEFYCFNFILAWLFALLSLIVGVLPCLIARLDNYGVVGDFVASFSFGKKHKVLLCFYALLIASSVLLPLLYGKYLFLVLFPSVLVWVFSRLNQKYLLSSIA
;
A
#
# COMPACT_ATOMS: atom_id res chain seq x y z
N MET A 1 25.21 40.73 -2.33
CA MET A 1 23.85 40.44 -1.81
C MET A 1 22.98 40.01 -2.99
N SER A 2 23.13 38.76 -3.44
CA SER A 2 22.32 38.15 -4.52
C SER A 2 22.53 36.63 -4.60
N GLU A 3 22.71 35.95 -3.47
CA GLU A 3 22.81 34.49 -3.37
C GLU A 3 21.73 33.93 -2.44
N LEU A 4 20.47 34.33 -2.67
CA LEU A 4 19.33 33.71 -2.01
C LEU A 4 18.31 33.39 -3.11
N PHE A 5 17.84 32.14 -3.16
CA PHE A 5 16.89 31.56 -4.13
C PHE A 5 17.46 30.89 -5.40
N ASN A 6 18.42 29.97 -5.23
CA ASN A 6 18.47 28.79 -6.10
C ASN A 6 17.64 27.66 -5.48
N LEU A 7 16.31 27.77 -5.55
CA LEU A 7 15.47 26.59 -5.36
C LEU A 7 15.82 25.58 -6.47
N PRO A 8 16.04 24.29 -6.15
CA PRO A 8 16.27 23.30 -7.19
C PRO A 8 15.03 23.27 -8.07
N ARG A 9 15.18 23.49 -9.39
CA ARG A 9 14.11 23.32 -10.38
C ARG A 9 13.49 21.93 -10.17
N LEU A 10 12.39 21.85 -9.43
CA LEU A 10 11.59 20.65 -9.32
C LEU A 10 11.08 20.40 -10.73
N SER A 11 11.65 19.40 -11.41
CA SER A 11 11.17 18.97 -12.73
C SER A 11 9.65 18.79 -12.66
N ALA A 12 8.92 19.32 -13.65
CA ALA A 12 7.46 19.25 -13.70
C ALA A 12 6.93 17.82 -13.48
N ALA A 13 7.68 16.80 -13.91
CA ALA A 13 7.36 15.39 -13.67
C ALA A 13 7.34 15.02 -12.18
N LYS A 14 8.24 15.58 -11.36
CA LYS A 14 8.26 15.35 -9.90
C LYS A 14 7.03 15.93 -9.22
N ILE A 15 6.63 17.14 -9.62
CA ILE A 15 5.42 17.80 -9.11
C ILE A 15 4.19 16.95 -9.46
N VAL A 16 4.10 16.47 -10.70
CA VAL A 16 3.00 15.60 -11.15
C VAL A 16 2.96 14.29 -10.36
N SER A 17 4.10 13.65 -10.08
CA SER A 17 4.13 12.45 -9.23
C SER A 17 3.64 12.69 -7.81
N TYR A 18 4.11 13.74 -7.15
CA TYR A 18 3.66 14.07 -5.80
C TYR A 18 2.17 14.38 -5.78
N ALA A 19 1.67 15.13 -6.77
CA ALA A 19 0.25 15.43 -6.90
C ALA A 19 -0.57 14.14 -7.10
N LEU A 20 -0.11 13.21 -7.94
CA LEU A 20 -0.86 12.01 -8.28
C LEU A 20 -0.84 10.98 -7.13
N VAL A 21 0.24 10.93 -6.34
CA VAL A 21 0.28 10.18 -5.06
C VAL A 21 -0.68 10.78 -4.03
N PHE A 22 -0.74 12.11 -3.95
CA PHE A 22 -1.68 12.79 -3.07
C PHE A 22 -3.13 12.53 -3.49
N ILE A 23 -3.44 12.61 -4.79
CA ILE A 23 -4.77 12.28 -5.33
C ILE A 23 -5.14 10.82 -5.04
N ALA A 24 -4.22 9.88 -5.24
CA ALA A 24 -4.46 8.47 -4.92
C ALA A 24 -4.74 8.27 -3.43
N SER A 25 -4.00 8.96 -2.56
CA SER A 25 -4.23 8.95 -1.11
C SER A 25 -5.61 9.54 -0.75
N LEU A 26 -6.02 10.61 -1.43
CA LEU A 26 -7.34 11.22 -1.26
C LEU A 26 -8.47 10.26 -1.66
N LEU A 27 -8.30 9.55 -2.79
CA LEU A 27 -9.27 8.53 -3.23
C LEU A 27 -9.39 7.39 -2.21
N ILE A 28 -8.27 6.86 -1.71
CA ILE A 28 -8.28 5.83 -0.67
C ILE A 28 -9.00 6.33 0.59
N PHE A 29 -8.68 7.55 1.04
CA PHE A 29 -9.34 8.17 2.18
C PHE A 29 -10.85 8.33 1.97
N PHE A 30 -11.28 8.81 0.80
CA PHE A 30 -12.69 8.99 0.49
C PHE A 30 -13.44 7.66 0.50
N ILE A 31 -12.90 6.63 -0.16
CA ILE A 31 -13.48 5.28 -0.18
C ILE A 31 -13.58 4.73 1.26
N SER A 32 -12.53 4.90 2.06
CA SER A 32 -12.51 4.53 3.48
C SER A 32 -13.62 5.21 4.28
N GLN A 33 -13.84 6.53 4.11
CA GLN A 33 -14.90 7.24 4.81
C GLN A 33 -16.30 6.80 4.37
N VAL A 34 -16.51 6.53 3.08
CA VAL A 34 -17.79 6.00 2.57
C VAL A 34 -18.08 4.64 3.19
N ILE A 35 -17.08 3.75 3.24
CA ILE A 35 -17.20 2.45 3.90
C ILE A 35 -17.51 2.61 5.38
N GLN A 36 -16.80 3.49 6.09
CA GLN A 36 -17.04 3.74 7.51
C GLN A 36 -18.48 4.20 7.78
N PHE A 37 -19.00 5.09 6.93
CA PHE A 37 -20.37 5.58 7.02
C PHE A 37 -21.41 4.46 6.86
N TYR A 38 -21.27 3.61 5.83
CA TYR A 38 -22.18 2.49 5.61
C TYR A 38 -22.08 1.44 6.73
N LEU A 39 -20.88 1.07 7.16
CA LEU A 39 -20.71 0.12 8.27
C LEU A 39 -21.32 0.63 9.57
N GLY A 40 -21.25 1.94 9.83
CA GLY A 40 -21.91 2.58 10.96
C GLY A 40 -23.43 2.44 10.90
N ALA A 41 -24.03 2.60 9.71
CA ALA A 41 -25.48 2.41 9.52
C ALA A 41 -25.94 0.97 9.77
N TYR A 42 -25.07 -0.02 9.56
CA TYR A 42 -25.37 -1.45 9.75
C TYR A 42 -24.88 -2.01 11.11
N ASN A 43 -24.35 -1.19 12.03
CA ASN A 43 -23.73 -1.62 13.29
C ASN A 43 -22.53 -2.60 13.12
N LEU A 44 -21.83 -2.54 11.99
CA LEU A 44 -20.68 -3.40 11.65
C LEU A 44 -19.34 -2.65 11.80
N SER A 45 -19.26 -1.72 12.76
CA SER A 45 -18.13 -0.79 12.90
C SER A 45 -16.78 -1.47 13.15
N THR A 46 -16.77 -2.64 13.78
CA THR A 46 -15.56 -3.44 14.05
C THR A 46 -14.98 -4.04 12.76
N MET A 47 -15.80 -4.30 11.74
CA MET A 47 -15.34 -4.77 10.43
C MET A 47 -14.46 -3.74 9.72
N TYR A 48 -14.64 -2.44 10.02
CA TYR A 48 -13.87 -1.33 9.43
C TYR A 48 -12.35 -1.51 9.58
N ILE A 49 -11.89 -2.18 10.63
CA ILE A 49 -10.47 -2.51 10.84
C ILE A 49 -9.92 -3.36 9.70
N SER A 50 -10.70 -4.35 9.24
CA SER A 50 -10.29 -5.25 8.16
C SER A 50 -10.30 -4.56 6.79
N PHE A 51 -11.25 -3.65 6.57
CA PHE A 51 -11.23 -2.77 5.40
C PHE A 51 -9.97 -1.87 5.39
N CYS A 52 -9.61 -1.31 6.54
CA CYS A 52 -8.39 -0.50 6.68
C CYS A 52 -7.12 -1.29 6.33
N ALA A 53 -7.03 -2.55 6.80
CA ALA A 53 -5.96 -3.47 6.44
C ALA A 53 -5.93 -3.77 4.93
N GLY A 54 -7.09 -3.92 4.30
CA GLY A 54 -7.21 -4.18 2.86
C GLY A 54 -6.64 -3.09 1.96
N PHE A 55 -6.64 -1.82 2.40
CA PHE A 55 -6.10 -0.71 1.60
C PHE A 55 -4.59 -0.82 1.34
N ILE A 56 -3.88 -1.66 2.09
CA ILE A 56 -2.46 -1.98 1.86
C ILE A 56 -2.26 -2.61 0.48
N LEU A 57 -3.25 -3.32 -0.06
CA LEU A 57 -3.17 -3.89 -1.41
C LEU A 57 -3.04 -2.82 -2.51
N PHE A 58 -3.42 -1.57 -2.24
CA PHE A 58 -3.24 -0.48 -3.21
C PHE A 58 -1.82 0.12 -3.20
N ILE A 59 -0.92 -0.27 -2.28
CA ILE A 59 0.45 0.26 -2.21
C ILE A 59 1.21 0.11 -3.54
N PRO A 60 1.18 -1.05 -4.24
CA PRO A 60 1.86 -1.18 -5.54
C PRO A 60 1.31 -0.23 -6.61
N LEU A 61 0.00 0.06 -6.58
CA LEU A 61 -0.62 1.00 -7.49
C LEU A 61 -0.13 2.43 -7.22
N VAL A 62 -0.12 2.85 -5.95
CA VAL A 62 0.34 4.18 -5.54
C VAL A 62 1.85 4.33 -5.76
N SER A 63 2.64 3.27 -5.59
CA SER A 63 4.10 3.32 -5.79
C SER A 63 4.49 3.42 -7.27
N LEU A 64 3.66 2.89 -8.19
CA LEU A 64 3.88 3.02 -9.64
C LEU A 64 3.81 4.49 -10.09
N VAL A 65 3.10 5.32 -9.34
CA VAL A 65 3.01 6.78 -9.57
C VAL A 65 4.27 7.53 -9.10
N LEU A 66 4.99 6.98 -8.11
CA LEU A 66 6.25 7.55 -7.59
C LEU A 66 7.43 7.33 -8.55
N HIS A 67 7.24 6.50 -9.55
CA HIS A 67 8.22 6.12 -10.54
C HIS A 67 8.95 7.29 -11.27
N PRO A 68 8.34 8.45 -11.57
CA PRO A 68 9.03 9.61 -12.16
C PRO A 68 9.95 10.34 -11.18
N LEU A 69 9.93 10.01 -9.88
CA LEU A 69 10.82 10.59 -8.87
C LEU A 69 12.21 9.93 -8.85
N LEU A 70 12.40 8.82 -9.56
CA LEU A 70 13.64 8.04 -9.54
C LEU A 70 14.74 8.68 -10.40
N LEU A 71 15.94 8.81 -9.81
CA LEU A 71 17.17 9.17 -10.50
C LEU A 71 17.67 7.95 -11.27
N ASN A 72 17.76 8.06 -12.60
CA ASN A 72 18.34 7.03 -13.44
C ASN A 72 19.88 7.03 -13.28
N LYS A 73 20.54 5.85 -13.32
CA LYS A 73 22.01 5.70 -13.28
C LYS A 73 22.74 6.58 -14.30
N ALA A 74 22.06 7.02 -15.36
CA ALA A 74 22.63 7.76 -16.48
C ALA A 74 22.29 9.26 -16.55
N GLY A 75 21.56 9.84 -15.60
CA GLY A 75 21.17 11.27 -15.66
C GLY A 75 20.28 11.66 -16.86
N LYS A 76 19.93 10.70 -17.74
CA LYS A 76 19.00 10.88 -18.84
C LYS A 76 17.58 10.66 -18.34
N SER A 77 16.87 11.78 -18.19
CA SER A 77 15.41 11.84 -18.19
C SER A 77 14.92 11.28 -19.53
N GLU A 78 14.64 9.98 -19.60
CA GLU A 78 13.93 9.44 -20.76
C GLU A 78 12.58 10.15 -20.91
N THR A 79 12.21 10.40 -22.15
CA THR A 79 10.95 11.04 -22.52
C THR A 79 9.77 10.31 -21.89
N PHE A 80 8.99 11.07 -21.12
CA PHE A 80 7.90 10.54 -20.32
C PHE A 80 6.72 10.11 -21.21
N HIS A 81 6.62 8.83 -21.55
CA HIS A 81 5.49 8.30 -22.33
C HIS A 81 4.28 8.04 -21.43
N PHE A 82 3.47 9.07 -21.19
CA PHE A 82 2.24 9.02 -20.37
C PHE A 82 1.29 7.89 -20.77
N SER A 83 1.14 7.59 -22.07
CA SER A 83 0.21 6.56 -22.55
C SER A 83 0.59 5.14 -22.08
N ALA A 84 1.88 4.80 -22.10
CA ALA A 84 2.35 3.49 -21.65
C ALA A 84 2.25 3.35 -20.12
N LEU A 85 2.52 4.45 -19.40
CA LEU A 85 2.33 4.52 -17.95
C LEU A 85 0.85 4.37 -17.56
N LEU A 86 -0.07 4.99 -18.30
CA LEU A 86 -1.50 4.90 -18.05
C LEU A 86 -2.07 3.50 -18.30
N ALA A 87 -1.62 2.81 -19.36
CA ALA A 87 -2.00 1.42 -19.63
C ALA A 87 -1.56 0.47 -18.51
N ASN A 88 -0.33 0.63 -18.03
CA ASN A 88 0.20 -0.16 -16.91
C ASN A 88 -0.52 0.15 -15.59
N ILE A 89 -0.82 1.43 -15.31
CA ILE A 89 -1.63 1.82 -14.16
C ILE A 89 -3.02 1.18 -14.24
N GLY A 90 -3.66 1.20 -15.41
CA GLY A 90 -4.98 0.61 -15.62
C GLY A 90 -5.00 -0.89 -15.29
N LEU A 91 -4.05 -1.66 -15.82
CA LEU A 91 -3.94 -3.09 -15.56
C LEU A 91 -3.68 -3.38 -14.07
N VAL A 92 -2.73 -2.67 -13.45
CA VAL A 92 -2.45 -2.82 -12.01
C VAL A 92 -3.66 -2.42 -11.17
N CYS A 93 -4.41 -1.40 -11.58
CA CYS A 93 -5.62 -0.97 -10.90
C CYS A 93 -6.70 -2.07 -10.92
N VAL A 94 -6.91 -2.73 -12.06
CA VAL A 94 -7.87 -3.84 -12.17
C VAL A 94 -7.47 -5.00 -11.27
N VAL A 95 -6.20 -5.41 -11.30
CA VAL A 95 -5.72 -6.52 -10.45
C VAL A 95 -5.85 -6.18 -8.97
N GLN A 96 -5.41 -5.00 -8.55
CA GLN A 96 -5.52 -4.61 -7.14
C GLN A 96 -6.96 -4.45 -6.67
N PHE A 97 -7.85 -3.96 -7.54
CA PHE A 97 -9.27 -3.90 -7.24
C PHE A 97 -9.90 -5.29 -7.05
N LEU A 98 -9.55 -6.26 -7.90
CA LEU A 98 -10.01 -7.64 -7.74
C LEU A 98 -9.47 -8.26 -6.44
N CYS A 99 -8.19 -8.07 -6.14
CA CYS A 99 -7.61 -8.54 -4.88
C CYS A 99 -8.29 -7.90 -3.67
N PHE A 100 -8.65 -6.61 -3.75
CA PHE A 100 -9.40 -5.93 -2.70
C PHE A 100 -10.82 -6.48 -2.54
N LEU A 101 -11.53 -6.82 -3.63
CA LEU A 101 -12.85 -7.46 -3.55
C LEU A 101 -12.80 -8.86 -2.92
N ILE A 102 -11.77 -9.64 -3.25
CA ILE A 102 -11.54 -10.96 -2.65
C ILE A 102 -11.27 -10.79 -1.15
N TRP A 103 -10.36 -9.88 -0.79
CA TRP A 103 -10.08 -9.52 0.59
C TRP A 103 -11.35 -9.14 1.35
N MET A 104 -12.18 -8.32 0.72
CA MET A 104 -13.43 -7.88 1.29
C MET A 104 -14.38 -9.02 1.61
N THR A 105 -14.48 -9.97 0.69
CA THR A 105 -15.33 -11.14 0.87
C THR A 105 -14.82 -12.02 2.03
N ASP A 106 -13.50 -12.21 2.12
CA ASP A 106 -12.86 -12.97 3.21
C ASP A 106 -13.01 -12.26 4.57
N ALA A 107 -12.83 -10.95 4.62
CA ALA A 107 -13.02 -10.13 5.81
C ALA A 107 -14.45 -10.22 6.36
N VAL A 108 -15.46 -10.17 5.47
CA VAL A 108 -16.87 -10.32 5.85
C VAL A 108 -17.15 -11.73 6.36
N ALA A 109 -16.61 -12.76 5.70
CA ALA A 109 -16.77 -14.14 6.13
C ALA A 109 -16.15 -14.38 7.52
N LEU A 110 -14.89 -14.01 7.72
CA LEU A 110 -14.20 -14.11 9.01
C LEU A 110 -14.92 -13.33 10.12
N TYR A 111 -15.37 -12.12 9.82
CA TYR A 111 -16.14 -11.31 10.78
C TYR A 111 -17.45 -12.01 11.19
N SER A 112 -18.18 -12.56 10.22
CA SER A 112 -19.44 -13.27 10.50
C SER A 112 -19.24 -14.55 11.31
N LEU A 113 -18.11 -15.24 11.15
CA LEU A 113 -17.78 -16.45 11.90
C LEU A 113 -17.35 -16.15 13.34
N TYR A 114 -16.50 -15.13 13.53
CA TYR A 114 -15.76 -14.92 14.78
C TYR A 114 -16.20 -13.73 15.62
N VAL A 115 -16.88 -12.72 15.05
CA VAL A 115 -17.19 -11.46 15.74
C VAL A 115 -18.70 -11.24 15.89
N ASP A 116 -19.51 -11.45 14.85
CA ASP A 116 -20.96 -11.25 14.92
C ASP A 116 -21.76 -12.48 14.49
N GLN A 117 -22.17 -13.25 15.51
CA GLN A 117 -22.96 -14.47 15.38
C GLN A 117 -24.44 -14.23 15.09
N HIS A 118 -24.89 -12.97 15.10
CA HIS A 118 -26.25 -12.60 14.67
C HIS A 118 -26.32 -12.16 13.20
N SER A 119 -25.17 -12.07 12.52
CA SER A 119 -25.13 -11.78 11.09
C SER A 119 -25.76 -12.92 10.25
N PHE A 120 -26.22 -12.57 9.05
CA PHE A 120 -26.93 -13.50 8.16
C PHE A 120 -26.14 -14.80 7.88
N LEU A 121 -24.82 -14.71 7.70
CA LEU A 121 -23.98 -15.88 7.44
C LEU A 121 -23.87 -16.80 8.67
N ALA A 122 -23.70 -16.25 9.87
CA ALA A 122 -23.63 -17.04 11.11
C ALA A 122 -24.94 -17.81 11.37
N LYS A 123 -26.08 -17.18 11.07
CA LYS A 123 -27.42 -17.81 11.15
C LYS A 123 -27.63 -18.90 10.11
N VAL A 124 -27.10 -18.73 8.90
CA VAL A 124 -27.18 -19.75 7.83
C VAL A 124 -26.28 -20.96 8.13
N PHE A 125 -25.15 -20.76 8.83
CA PHE A 125 -24.23 -21.84 9.21
C PHE A 125 -24.45 -22.43 10.61
N ASP A 126 -25.49 -22.00 11.34
CA ASP A 126 -25.87 -22.48 12.69
C ASP A 126 -24.70 -22.56 13.69
N ILE A 127 -23.84 -21.53 13.69
CA ILE A 127 -22.63 -21.52 14.51
C ILE A 127 -22.97 -21.03 15.92
N GLN A 128 -23.06 -21.96 16.86
CA GLN A 128 -23.25 -21.67 18.29
C GLN A 128 -21.93 -21.76 19.05
N THR A 129 -21.23 -20.63 19.26
CA THR A 129 -20.10 -20.62 20.21
C THR A 129 -20.53 -20.02 21.54
N LYS A 130 -20.21 -20.71 22.64
CA LYS A 130 -20.62 -20.38 24.01
C LYS A 130 -19.88 -19.20 24.67
N THR A 131 -19.01 -18.49 23.97
CA THR A 131 -18.10 -17.51 24.59
C THR A 131 -18.43 -16.10 24.11
N LYS A 132 -19.26 -15.38 24.88
CA LYS A 132 -19.47 -13.93 24.74
C LYS A 132 -18.25 -13.19 25.31
N GLY A 133 -17.15 -13.13 24.54
CA GLY A 133 -16.02 -12.26 24.83
C GLY A 133 -15.94 -11.14 23.79
N ASP A 134 -15.68 -9.91 24.22
CA ASP A 134 -15.38 -8.78 23.33
C ASP A 134 -14.02 -9.02 22.62
N MET A 135 -14.03 -9.83 21.56
CA MET A 135 -12.81 -10.24 20.81
C MET A 135 -12.26 -9.14 19.88
N THR A 136 -12.64 -7.88 20.11
CA THR A 136 -12.32 -6.75 19.25
C THR A 136 -10.82 -6.47 19.21
N PHE A 137 -10.13 -6.69 20.33
CA PHE A 137 -8.67 -6.51 20.43
C PHE A 137 -7.92 -7.61 19.69
N GLU A 138 -8.29 -8.89 19.85
CA GLU A 138 -7.69 -9.99 19.10
C GLU A 138 -7.92 -9.80 17.59
N PHE A 139 -9.12 -9.37 17.19
CA PHE A 139 -9.44 -9.06 15.80
C PHE A 139 -8.55 -7.93 15.25
N TYR A 140 -8.29 -6.89 16.04
CA TYR A 140 -7.37 -5.82 15.67
C TYR A 140 -5.94 -6.32 15.49
N CYS A 141 -5.40 -7.07 16.46
CA CYS A 141 -4.05 -7.62 16.39
C CYS A 141 -3.88 -8.55 15.18
N PHE A 142 -4.86 -9.41 14.92
CA PHE A 142 -4.85 -10.29 13.76
C PHE A 142 -4.81 -9.51 12.45
N ASN A 143 -5.72 -8.54 12.27
CA ASN A 143 -5.75 -7.70 11.07
C ASN A 143 -4.47 -6.87 10.90
N PHE A 144 -3.85 -6.43 12.00
CA PHE A 144 -2.58 -5.70 11.95
C PHE A 144 -1.41 -6.58 11.49
N ILE A 145 -1.30 -7.81 12.01
CA ILE A 145 -0.27 -8.76 11.57
C ILE A 145 -0.48 -9.13 10.11
N LEU A 146 -1.73 -9.39 9.72
CA LEU A 146 -2.12 -9.72 8.35
C LEU A 146 -1.75 -8.58 7.39
N ALA A 147 -2.12 -7.35 7.75
CA ALA A 147 -1.73 -6.13 7.05
C ALA A 147 -0.21 -5.97 6.88
N TRP A 148 0.55 -6.25 7.94
CA TRP A 148 2.01 -6.21 7.88
C TRP A 148 2.59 -7.24 6.90
N LEU A 149 2.06 -8.47 6.89
CA LEU A 149 2.45 -9.50 5.92
C LEU A 149 2.09 -9.11 4.49
N PHE A 150 0.90 -8.52 4.27
CA PHE A 150 0.51 -8.01 2.95
C PHE A 150 1.34 -6.82 2.50
N ALA A 151 1.76 -5.94 3.42
CA ALA A 151 2.68 -4.86 3.12
C ALA A 151 4.05 -5.40 2.70
N LEU A 152 4.54 -6.45 3.36
CA LEU A 152 5.79 -7.12 2.99
C LEU A 152 5.70 -7.77 1.61
N LEU A 153 4.61 -8.49 1.35
CA LEU A 153 4.34 -9.10 0.05
C LEU A 153 4.24 -8.04 -1.05
N SER A 154 3.50 -6.95 -0.79
CA SER A 154 3.33 -5.83 -1.72
C SER A 154 4.66 -5.12 -2.02
N LEU A 155 5.56 -5.02 -1.04
CA LEU A 155 6.91 -4.52 -1.27
C LEU A 155 7.71 -5.44 -2.20
N ILE A 156 7.74 -6.74 -1.92
CA ILE A 156 8.58 -7.71 -2.65
C ILE A 156 8.05 -7.99 -4.07
N VAL A 157 6.73 -8.08 -4.23
CA VAL A 157 6.07 -8.51 -5.48
C VAL A 157 5.52 -7.32 -6.27
N GLY A 158 5.23 -6.20 -5.61
CA GLY A 158 4.72 -4.99 -6.26
C GLY A 158 5.80 -3.94 -6.45
N VAL A 159 6.30 -3.39 -5.34
CA VAL A 159 7.14 -2.19 -5.37
C VAL A 159 8.54 -2.45 -5.92
N LEU A 160 9.21 -3.52 -5.48
CA LEU A 160 10.58 -3.85 -5.88
C LEU A 160 10.70 -4.21 -7.38
N PRO A 161 9.85 -5.08 -7.96
CA PRO A 161 9.96 -5.41 -9.38
C PRO A 161 9.75 -4.17 -10.25
N CYS A 162 8.81 -3.30 -9.89
CA CYS A 162 8.60 -2.02 -10.56
C CYS A 162 9.81 -1.09 -10.47
N LEU A 163 10.52 -1.08 -9.33
CA LEU A 163 11.76 -0.32 -9.15
C LEU A 163 12.89 -0.88 -10.03
N ILE A 164 13.09 -2.20 -10.02
CA ILE A 164 14.17 -2.89 -10.74
C ILE A 164 14.00 -2.81 -12.26
N ALA A 165 12.77 -2.96 -12.74
CA ALA A 165 12.40 -2.84 -14.15
C ALA A 165 12.84 -1.51 -14.78
N ARG A 166 13.14 -0.49 -13.96
CA ARG A 166 13.61 0.81 -14.43
C ARG A 166 15.07 1.12 -14.22
N LEU A 167 15.70 0.46 -13.26
CA LEU A 167 17.11 0.68 -13.00
C LEU A 167 17.96 -0.14 -13.96
N ASP A 168 17.65 -1.42 -14.07
CA ASP A 168 18.47 -2.36 -14.85
C ASP A 168 17.67 -3.16 -15.90
N ASN A 169 16.32 -3.21 -15.78
CA ASN A 169 15.38 -3.82 -16.75
C ASN A 169 15.79 -5.22 -17.26
N TYR A 170 15.57 -6.25 -16.45
CA TYR A 170 15.91 -7.64 -16.78
C TYR A 170 14.76 -8.42 -17.45
N GLY A 171 13.67 -7.72 -17.80
CA GLY A 171 12.42 -8.33 -18.23
C GLY A 171 11.60 -8.85 -17.03
N VAL A 172 10.30 -9.10 -17.25
CA VAL A 172 9.32 -9.34 -16.16
C VAL A 172 9.79 -10.40 -15.15
N VAL A 173 10.14 -11.60 -15.62
CA VAL A 173 10.59 -12.70 -14.74
C VAL A 173 11.92 -12.37 -14.07
N GLY A 174 12.85 -11.73 -14.79
CA GLY A 174 14.13 -11.30 -14.26
C GLY A 174 13.99 -10.28 -13.13
N ASP A 175 13.09 -9.31 -13.28
CA ASP A 175 12.81 -8.28 -12.28
C ASP A 175 12.18 -8.88 -11.01
N PHE A 176 11.31 -9.88 -11.15
CA PHE A 176 10.80 -10.64 -10.00
C PHE A 176 11.92 -11.41 -9.30
N VAL A 177 12.74 -12.16 -10.03
CA VAL A 177 13.85 -12.94 -9.45
C VAL A 177 14.84 -12.02 -8.73
N ALA A 178 15.17 -10.88 -9.33
CA ALA A 178 16.04 -9.87 -8.72
C ALA A 178 15.42 -9.27 -7.45
N SER A 179 14.10 -9.03 -7.45
CA SER A 179 13.36 -8.55 -6.27
C SER A 179 13.38 -9.54 -5.12
N PHE A 180 13.17 -10.83 -5.41
CA PHE A 180 13.27 -11.90 -4.41
C PHE A 180 14.70 -12.07 -3.88
N SER A 181 15.71 -11.99 -4.77
CA SER A 181 17.12 -12.04 -4.38
C SER A 181 17.49 -10.89 -3.44
N PHE A 182 17.12 -9.66 -3.80
CA PHE A 182 17.31 -8.47 -2.96
C PHE A 182 16.58 -8.60 -1.62
N GLY A 183 15.33 -9.08 -1.65
CA GLY A 183 14.54 -9.29 -0.43
C GLY A 183 15.12 -10.35 0.49
N LYS A 184 15.73 -11.41 -0.06
CA LYS A 184 16.44 -12.43 0.71
C LYS A 184 17.69 -11.87 1.40
N LYS A 185 18.40 -10.93 0.76
CA LYS A 185 19.59 -10.26 1.33
C LYS A 185 19.22 -9.22 2.40
N HIS A 186 18.09 -8.52 2.24
CA HIS A 186 17.68 -7.40 3.11
C HIS A 186 16.37 -7.63 3.88
N LYS A 187 16.14 -8.86 4.37
CA LYS A 187 14.88 -9.24 5.03
C LYS A 187 14.47 -8.31 6.17
N VAL A 188 15.40 -7.98 7.07
CA VAL A 188 15.12 -7.13 8.24
C VAL A 188 14.69 -5.73 7.82
N LEU A 189 15.36 -5.16 6.81
CA LEU A 189 15.05 -3.84 6.28
C LEU A 189 13.66 -3.80 5.66
N LEU A 190 13.33 -4.79 4.81
CA LEU A 190 12.01 -4.89 4.18
C LEU A 190 10.90 -5.12 5.22
N CYS A 191 11.18 -5.93 6.24
CA CYS A 191 10.27 -6.18 7.34
C CYS A 191 9.93 -4.88 8.10
N PHE A 192 10.95 -4.06 8.36
CA PHE A 192 10.77 -2.75 9.00
C PHE A 192 10.01 -1.76 8.10
N TYR A 193 10.32 -1.71 6.80
CA TYR A 193 9.57 -0.85 5.86
C TYR A 193 8.11 -1.30 5.71
N ALA A 194 7.85 -2.61 5.66
CA ALA A 194 6.49 -3.15 5.66
C ALA A 194 5.73 -2.73 6.92
N LEU A 195 6.37 -2.79 8.09
CA LEU A 195 5.77 -2.37 9.35
C LEU A 195 5.42 -0.88 9.33
N LEU A 196 6.34 -0.03 8.85
CA LEU A 196 6.09 1.41 8.74
C LEU A 196 4.93 1.71 7.81
N ILE A 197 4.85 1.05 6.65
CA ILE A 197 3.74 1.28 5.72
C ILE A 197 2.41 0.80 6.33
N ALA A 198 2.36 -0.41 6.88
CA ALA A 198 1.15 -0.93 7.52
C ALA A 198 0.67 0.00 8.65
N SER A 199 1.60 0.47 9.48
CA SER A 199 1.33 1.41 10.57
C SER A 199 0.83 2.76 10.04
N SER A 200 1.38 3.26 8.93
CA SER A 200 0.98 4.54 8.31
C SER A 200 -0.40 4.50 7.64
N VAL A 201 -0.93 3.31 7.36
CA VAL A 201 -2.27 3.12 6.80
C VAL A 201 -3.28 2.84 7.91
N LEU A 202 -3.05 1.80 8.72
CA LEU A 202 -4.01 1.35 9.73
C LEU A 202 -4.23 2.37 10.84
N LEU A 203 -3.16 2.87 11.47
CA LEU A 203 -3.31 3.75 12.64
C LEU A 203 -4.00 5.06 12.26
N PRO A 204 -3.65 5.74 11.15
CA PRO A 204 -4.32 6.98 10.77
C PRO A 204 -5.75 6.74 10.29
N LEU A 205 -6.04 5.69 9.51
CA LEU A 205 -7.41 5.43 9.08
C LEU A 205 -8.36 5.08 10.24
N LEU A 206 -7.85 4.45 11.29
CA LEU A 206 -8.62 4.10 12.49
C LEU A 206 -8.74 5.26 13.49
N TYR A 207 -7.63 5.91 13.84
CA TYR A 207 -7.57 6.84 14.96
C TYR A 207 -7.34 8.30 14.55
N GLY A 208 -6.84 8.55 13.33
CA GLY A 208 -6.38 9.88 12.90
C GLY A 208 -6.80 10.21 11.47
N LYS A 209 -8.11 10.31 11.23
CA LYS A 209 -8.74 10.41 9.89
C LYS A 209 -7.92 11.23 8.89
N TYR A 210 -7.72 12.52 9.17
CA TYR A 210 -7.00 13.43 8.26
C TYR A 210 -5.48 13.24 8.29
N LEU A 211 -4.94 12.64 9.36
CA LEU A 211 -3.51 12.35 9.49
C LEU A 211 -3.05 11.35 8.41
N PHE A 212 -3.95 10.50 7.92
CA PHE A 212 -3.68 9.58 6.81
C PHE A 212 -3.18 10.31 5.56
N LEU A 213 -3.80 11.44 5.20
CA LEU A 213 -3.47 12.22 4.00
C LEU A 213 -2.06 12.79 4.01
N VAL A 214 -1.42 12.87 5.17
CA VAL A 214 -0.05 13.36 5.33
C VAL A 214 0.91 12.20 5.58
N LEU A 215 0.60 11.32 6.54
CA LEU A 215 1.50 10.24 6.94
C LEU A 215 1.72 9.21 5.83
N PHE A 216 0.65 8.71 5.23
CA PHE A 216 0.75 7.66 4.22
C PHE A 216 1.61 8.07 3.01
N PRO A 217 1.33 9.21 2.32
CA PRO A 217 2.15 9.60 1.18
C PRO A 217 3.59 9.95 1.58
N SER A 218 3.81 10.56 2.75
CA SER A 218 5.15 10.91 3.23
C SER A 218 5.99 9.66 3.52
N VAL A 219 5.42 8.68 4.23
CA VAL A 219 6.08 7.40 4.53
C VAL A 219 6.35 6.63 3.25
N LEU A 220 5.38 6.57 2.33
CA LEU A 220 5.54 5.85 1.06
C LEU A 220 6.67 6.45 0.21
N VAL A 221 6.70 7.77 0.04
CA VAL A 221 7.79 8.48 -0.66
C VAL A 221 9.14 8.19 -0.01
N TRP A 222 9.19 8.23 1.32
CA TRP A 222 10.42 8.01 2.08
C TRP A 222 10.94 6.58 1.93
N VAL A 223 10.07 5.58 2.12
CA VAL A 223 10.40 4.16 1.94
C VAL A 223 10.89 3.91 0.51
N PHE A 224 10.17 4.44 -0.49
CA PHE A 224 10.51 4.25 -1.89
C PHE A 224 11.88 4.87 -2.24
N SER A 225 12.14 6.09 -1.75
CA SER A 225 13.43 6.77 -1.95
C SER A 225 14.59 6.02 -1.29
N ARG A 226 14.37 5.49 -0.07
CA ARG A 226 15.39 4.70 0.64
C ARG A 226 15.65 3.35 0.00
N LEU A 227 14.61 2.69 -0.51
CA LEU A 227 14.74 1.45 -1.28
C LEU A 227 15.58 1.67 -2.53
N ASN A 228 15.30 2.74 -3.28
CA ASN A 228 16.08 3.11 -4.46
C ASN A 228 17.57 3.30 -4.13
N GLN A 229 17.87 4.12 -3.12
CA GLN A 229 19.26 4.35 -2.69
C GLN A 229 19.97 3.05 -2.29
N LYS A 230 19.28 2.18 -1.53
CA LYS A 230 19.88 0.94 -1.06
C LYS A 230 20.09 -0.07 -2.19
N TYR A 231 19.17 -0.13 -3.14
CA TYR A 231 19.30 -0.97 -4.33
C TYR A 231 20.50 -0.53 -5.18
N LEU A 232 20.62 0.77 -5.46
CA LEU A 232 21.76 1.32 -6.21
C LEU A 232 23.10 1.01 -5.52
N LEU A 233 23.19 1.21 -4.20
CA LEU A 233 24.39 0.87 -3.43
C LEU A 233 24.73 -0.63 -3.47
N SER A 234 23.72 -1.51 -3.45
CA SER A 234 23.95 -2.96 -3.53
C SER A 234 24.15 -3.48 -4.96
N SER A 235 23.86 -2.69 -5.99
CA SER A 235 24.11 -3.02 -7.40
C SER A 235 25.55 -2.70 -7.80
N ILE A 236 26.20 -1.77 -7.08
CA ILE A 236 27.60 -1.35 -7.32
C ILE A 236 28.60 -2.21 -6.53
N ALA A 237 28.16 -2.92 -5.49
CA ALA A 237 28.98 -3.75 -4.61
C ALA A 237 28.76 -5.25 -4.85
#